data_AF-A0A817HQZ2-F1
#
_entry.id   AF-A0A817HQZ2-F1
#
_cell.length_a   1.000
_cell.length_b   1.000
_cell.length_c   1.000
_cell.angle_alpha   90.00
_cell.angle_beta   90.00
_cell.angle_gamma   90.00
#
_symmetry.space_group_name_H-M   'P 1'
#
loop_
_entity.id
_entity.type
_entity.pdbx_description
1 polymer ?
#
loop_
_entity_poly.entity_id
_entity_poly.type
_entity_poly.pdbx_seq_one_letter_code
_entity_poly.pdbx_strand_id
1 'polypeptide(L)'
;MSSSSTTEPKLAFTSLCIWPAYGALPSFDPECLSILAHFAFSRLNVPIKTNLGRFMFYKERLPLLLSDNDNIHLAAGYEAIVDHCKRSHIDIDEQFHANIADLLALHALVKSAFVPAVLDTFWLDNTYRSSIINIYARSLGGFPLAFFYGKQKTEKIKNQFSIIYGDNNFDQTRKTIFEKGKKVLDHLTILLGTKPFLFGASPTSIDAFVFGYLAPLIHGPASNSALARYASSRKNIRDFVDRILTIYLSDLAKDNDTTNSVSTTISTTSNEDRLRDKIAVIAVGVLTMCAYAYLSGLIRIEINQVE
;
A
#
# COMPACT_ATOMS: atom_id res chain seq x y z
N MET A 1 39.67 11.09 -21.88
CA MET A 1 38.44 10.29 -21.73
C MET A 1 38.53 9.56 -20.40
N SER A 2 38.09 10.21 -19.32
CA SER A 2 38.02 9.61 -17.98
C SER A 2 36.56 9.28 -17.70
N SER A 3 36.25 7.98 -17.70
CA SER A 3 34.97 7.43 -17.27
C SER A 3 34.77 7.70 -15.77
N SER A 4 33.94 8.68 -15.43
CA SER A 4 33.44 8.88 -14.07
C SER A 4 32.44 7.76 -13.75
N SER A 5 32.89 6.76 -12.99
CA SER A 5 32.01 5.77 -12.37
C SER A 5 31.19 6.46 -11.28
N THR A 6 29.98 6.88 -11.63
CA THR A 6 29.00 7.43 -10.68
C THR A 6 28.64 6.34 -9.67
N THR A 7 29.18 6.44 -8.46
CA THR A 7 28.87 5.53 -7.36
C THR A 7 27.44 5.80 -6.92
N GLU A 8 26.52 4.87 -7.17
CA GLU A 8 25.12 5.02 -6.77
C GLU A 8 25.02 5.17 -5.24
N PRO A 9 24.20 6.11 -4.74
CA PRO A 9 24.00 6.25 -3.31
C PRO A 9 23.38 4.97 -2.76
N LYS A 10 24.09 4.30 -1.87
CA LYS A 10 23.62 3.08 -1.21
C LYS A 10 23.30 3.43 0.23
N LEU A 11 22.04 3.23 0.65
CA LEU A 11 21.74 3.12 2.09
C LEU A 11 22.43 1.84 2.53
N ALA A 12 23.59 1.97 3.16
CA ALA A 12 24.34 0.82 3.60
C ALA A 12 23.50 0.06 4.64
N PHE A 13 23.35 -1.25 4.47
CA PHE A 13 22.79 -2.16 5.48
C PHE A 13 21.31 -1.92 5.84
N THR A 14 20.45 -1.79 4.83
CA THR A 14 19.01 -1.59 5.03
C THR A 14 18.20 -2.45 4.06
N SER A 15 17.07 -3.01 4.50
CA SER A 15 16.11 -3.72 3.65
C SER A 15 14.72 -3.10 3.72
N LEU A 16 13.96 -3.20 2.62
CA LEU A 16 12.63 -2.63 2.51
C LEU A 16 11.58 -3.74 2.46
N CYS A 17 10.71 -3.74 3.45
CA CYS A 17 9.56 -4.63 3.54
C CYS A 17 8.33 -3.96 2.91
N ILE A 18 7.73 -4.62 1.92
CA ILE A 18 6.56 -4.12 1.20
C ILE A 18 5.48 -5.19 1.03
N TRP A 19 4.27 -4.75 0.68
CA TRP A 19 3.24 -5.66 0.18
C TRP A 19 3.63 -6.25 -1.18
N PRO A 20 3.25 -7.50 -1.49
CA PRO A 20 3.67 -8.16 -2.72
C PRO A 20 3.00 -7.54 -3.96
N ALA A 21 3.52 -7.94 -5.13
CA ALA A 21 3.07 -7.48 -6.43
C ALA A 21 1.62 -7.88 -6.76
N TYR A 22 1.00 -7.13 -7.66
CA TYR A 22 -0.32 -7.43 -8.20
C TYR A 22 -0.41 -7.00 -9.67
N GLY A 23 -0.58 -7.98 -10.57
CA GLY A 23 -0.64 -7.72 -12.01
C GLY A 23 0.64 -7.02 -12.49
N ALA A 24 0.49 -5.87 -13.14
CA ALA A 24 1.61 -5.05 -13.62
C ALA A 24 2.27 -4.17 -12.53
N LEU A 25 1.73 -4.15 -11.31
CA LEU A 25 2.23 -3.31 -10.23
C LEU A 25 3.21 -4.09 -9.34
N PRO A 26 4.38 -3.52 -8.99
CA PRO A 26 5.36 -4.18 -8.11
C PRO A 26 4.85 -4.32 -6.67
N SER A 27 3.82 -3.57 -6.29
CA SER A 27 3.06 -3.73 -5.03
C SER A 27 1.62 -3.29 -5.24
N PHE A 28 0.66 -3.86 -4.51
CA PHE A 28 -0.74 -3.38 -4.56
C PHE A 28 -1.03 -2.23 -3.58
N ASP A 29 -0.17 -1.99 -2.59
CA ASP A 29 -0.40 -0.97 -1.57
C ASP A 29 0.09 0.41 -2.05
N PRO A 30 -0.73 1.47 -1.92
CA PRO A 30 -0.36 2.80 -2.38
C PRO A 30 0.91 3.38 -1.73
N GLU A 31 1.11 3.17 -0.43
CA GLU A 31 2.29 3.70 0.27
C GLU A 31 3.56 2.94 -0.12
N CYS A 32 3.46 1.63 -0.29
CA CYS A 32 4.57 0.81 -0.79
C CYS A 32 5.01 1.26 -2.19
N LEU A 33 4.07 1.47 -3.11
CA LEU A 33 4.38 1.99 -4.45
C LEU A 33 5.00 3.39 -4.42
N SER A 34 4.52 4.25 -3.52
CA SER A 34 5.07 5.59 -3.35
C SER A 34 6.54 5.55 -2.94
N ILE A 35 6.91 4.66 -2.02
CA ILE A 35 8.30 4.46 -1.60
C ILE A 35 9.15 3.82 -2.68
N LEU A 36 8.63 2.83 -3.41
CA LEU A 36 9.37 2.23 -4.52
C LEU A 36 9.71 3.26 -5.61
N ALA A 37 8.75 4.12 -5.96
CA ALA A 37 8.99 5.21 -6.90
C ALA A 37 10.00 6.22 -6.33
N HIS A 38 9.89 6.57 -5.04
CA HIS A 38 10.84 7.46 -4.38
C HIS A 38 12.27 6.91 -4.42
N PHE A 39 12.45 5.62 -4.09
CA PHE A 39 13.76 4.97 -4.13
C PHE A 39 14.31 4.90 -5.56
N ALA A 40 13.47 4.57 -6.53
CA ALA A 40 13.88 4.54 -7.94
C ALA A 40 14.30 5.93 -8.46
N PHE A 41 13.60 7.00 -8.06
CA PHE A 41 13.96 8.37 -8.40
C PHE A 41 15.28 8.80 -7.75
N SER A 42 15.52 8.39 -6.51
CA SER A 42 16.80 8.58 -5.80
C SER A 42 17.92 7.67 -6.30
N ARG A 43 17.64 6.75 -7.24
CA ARG A 43 18.55 5.68 -7.69
C ARG A 43 19.08 4.83 -6.53
N LEU A 44 18.24 4.64 -5.52
CA LEU A 44 18.57 3.91 -4.31
C LEU A 44 18.25 2.43 -4.53
N ASN A 45 19.28 1.58 -4.54
CA ASN A 45 19.12 0.14 -4.67
C ASN A 45 19.07 -0.52 -3.28
N VAL A 46 17.86 -0.83 -2.82
CA VAL A 46 17.61 -1.47 -1.51
C VAL A 46 17.00 -2.85 -1.75
N PRO A 47 17.48 -3.91 -1.07
CA PRO A 47 16.87 -5.23 -1.17
C PRO A 47 15.41 -5.20 -0.69
N ILE A 48 14.52 -5.64 -1.57
CA ILE A 48 13.07 -5.66 -1.32
C ILE A 48 12.68 -7.02 -0.76
N LYS A 49 11.91 -7.02 0.33
CA LYS A 49 11.35 -8.21 0.97
C LYS A 49 9.84 -8.12 0.94
N THR A 50 9.20 -9.14 0.35
CA THR A 50 7.74 -9.25 0.22
C THR A 50 7.13 -10.27 1.19
N ASN A 51 7.97 -11.10 1.80
CA ASN A 51 7.57 -12.19 2.67
C ASN A 51 7.99 -11.89 4.12
N LEU A 52 7.21 -11.10 4.85
CA LEU A 52 7.36 -11.07 6.30
C LEU A 52 6.65 -12.29 6.86
N GLY A 53 7.29 -12.97 7.83
CA GLY A 53 6.72 -14.16 8.45
C GLY A 53 5.27 -13.96 8.90
N ARG A 54 4.47 -15.03 8.81
CA ARG A 54 2.99 -15.09 8.92
C ARG A 54 2.36 -14.47 10.19
N PHE A 55 3.15 -13.93 11.12
CA PHE A 55 2.71 -13.41 12.42
C PHE A 55 3.09 -11.94 12.71
N MET A 56 3.90 -11.28 11.87
CA MET A 56 4.41 -9.92 12.17
C MET A 56 3.43 -8.78 11.83
N PHE A 57 2.31 -9.08 11.17
CA PHE A 57 1.45 -8.07 10.52
C PHE A 57 0.34 -7.43 11.38
N TYR A 58 0.22 -7.78 12.65
CA TYR A 58 -0.88 -7.27 13.47
C TYR A 58 -0.64 -5.88 14.07
N LYS A 59 0.59 -5.38 14.06
CA LYS A 59 0.92 -4.06 14.63
C LYS A 59 1.55 -3.07 13.65
N GLU A 60 2.17 -3.54 12.57
CA GLU A 60 3.09 -2.69 11.81
C GLU A 60 2.55 -2.25 10.47
N ARG A 61 2.83 -0.98 10.14
CA ARG A 61 2.41 -0.32 8.91
C ARG A 61 3.51 -0.54 7.87
N LEU A 62 3.23 -1.35 6.85
CA LEU A 62 4.03 -1.38 5.63
C LEU A 62 3.77 -0.10 4.81
N PRO A 63 4.75 0.42 4.06
CA PRO A 63 6.13 -0.07 3.92
C PRO A 63 6.96 0.10 5.19
N LEU A 64 7.88 -0.83 5.45
CA LEU A 64 8.73 -0.86 6.65
C LEU A 64 10.20 -0.91 6.24
N LEU A 65 11.01 -0.01 6.79
CA LEU A 65 12.44 0.04 6.59
C LEU A 65 13.15 -0.66 7.75
N LEU A 66 13.93 -1.68 7.45
CA LEU A 66 14.63 -2.52 8.40
C LEU A 66 16.15 -2.34 8.30
N SER A 67 16.84 -2.36 9.44
CA SER A 67 18.30 -2.46 9.48
C SER A 67 18.79 -3.85 9.05
N ASP A 68 20.09 -4.00 8.80
CA ASP A 68 20.78 -5.21 8.30
C ASP A 68 20.30 -6.53 8.91
N ASN A 69 20.06 -6.51 10.23
CA ASN A 69 19.70 -7.70 10.99
C ASN A 69 18.20 -8.02 10.96
N ASP A 70 17.38 -7.30 10.17
CA ASP A 70 15.91 -7.35 10.11
C ASP A 70 15.16 -7.16 11.43
N ASN A 71 15.88 -6.97 12.54
CA ASN A 71 15.35 -6.90 13.89
C ASN A 71 15.07 -5.47 14.35
N ILE A 72 15.64 -4.46 13.67
CA ILE A 72 15.52 -3.05 14.06
C ILE A 72 14.69 -2.30 13.02
N HIS A 73 13.57 -1.76 13.48
CA HIS A 73 12.65 -0.99 12.66
C HIS A 73 13.13 0.46 12.62
N LEU A 74 13.59 0.89 11.46
CA LEU A 74 14.16 2.24 11.29
C LEU A 74 13.05 3.27 11.02
N ALA A 75 12.08 2.91 10.18
CA ALA A 75 10.97 3.78 9.83
C ALA A 75 9.80 2.97 9.24
N ALA A 76 8.57 3.39 9.52
CA ALA A 76 7.35 2.73 9.03
C ALA A 76 6.40 3.75 8.39
N GLY A 77 5.89 3.42 7.20
CA GLY A 77 5.05 4.30 6.38
C GLY A 77 5.84 5.32 5.56
N TYR A 78 5.16 5.93 4.59
CA TYR A 78 5.80 6.81 3.60
C TYR A 78 6.60 7.96 4.24
N GLU A 79 5.98 8.74 5.13
CA GLU A 79 6.58 9.97 5.67
C GLU A 79 7.83 9.70 6.50
N ALA A 80 7.77 8.71 7.40
CA ALA A 80 8.90 8.36 8.25
C ALA A 80 10.10 7.87 7.44
N ILE A 81 9.86 7.14 6.35
CA ILE A 81 10.92 6.62 5.47
C ILE A 81 11.53 7.78 4.66
N VAL A 82 10.72 8.65 4.07
CA VAL A 82 11.22 9.82 3.35
C VAL A 82 12.03 10.74 4.27
N ASP A 83 11.54 10.99 5.48
CA ASP A 83 12.28 11.77 6.49
C ASP A 83 13.61 11.11 6.86
N HIS A 84 13.64 9.78 6.96
CA HIS A 84 14.87 9.03 7.21
C HIS A 84 15.87 9.16 6.05
N CYS A 85 15.40 9.10 4.80
CA CYS A 85 16.22 9.33 3.61
C CYS A 85 16.80 10.76 3.60
N LYS A 86 15.98 11.76 3.91
CA LYS A 86 16.41 13.17 4.02
C LYS A 86 17.49 13.36 5.08
N ARG A 87 17.32 12.76 6.26
CA ARG A 87 18.36 12.77 7.33
C ARG A 87 19.66 12.08 6.91
N SER A 88 19.58 11.14 5.98
CA SER A 88 20.73 10.41 5.42
C SER A 88 21.33 11.10 4.19
N HIS A 89 21.00 12.37 3.94
CA HIS A 89 21.45 13.17 2.78
C HIS A 89 21.01 12.62 1.41
N ILE A 90 19.86 11.94 1.36
CA ILE A 90 19.22 11.50 0.13
C ILE A 90 17.91 12.26 0.00
N ASP A 91 17.96 13.45 -0.61
CA ASP A 91 16.78 14.26 -0.90
C ASP A 91 16.64 14.49 -2.42
N ILE A 92 15.52 14.03 -2.96
CA ILE A 92 15.16 14.22 -4.38
C ILE A 92 14.77 15.68 -4.65
N ASP A 93 14.23 16.35 -3.63
CA ASP A 93 13.66 17.68 -3.76
C ASP A 93 14.72 18.80 -3.65
N GLU A 94 15.98 18.45 -3.35
CA GLU A 94 17.08 19.43 -3.18
C GLU A 94 17.25 20.29 -4.44
N GLN A 95 17.10 19.71 -5.64
CA GLN A 95 17.21 20.44 -6.91
C GLN A 95 16.11 21.51 -7.10
N PHE A 96 15.07 21.51 -6.27
CA PHE A 96 13.88 22.34 -6.40
C PHE A 96 13.76 23.41 -5.30
N HIS A 97 14.87 23.86 -4.69
CA HIS A 97 14.89 24.84 -3.59
C HIS A 97 13.90 26.01 -3.72
N ALA A 98 13.73 26.58 -4.91
CA ALA A 98 12.80 27.70 -5.15
C ALA A 98 11.31 27.33 -4.97
N ASN A 99 10.94 26.07 -5.20
CA ASN A 99 9.57 25.59 -5.23
C ASN A 99 9.26 24.59 -4.11
N ILE A 100 10.15 24.39 -3.13
CA ILE A 100 9.94 23.43 -2.03
C ILE A 100 8.61 23.70 -1.30
N ALA A 101 8.26 24.97 -1.09
CA ALA A 101 6.99 25.34 -0.47
C ALA A 101 5.77 24.86 -1.30
N ASP A 102 5.84 24.97 -2.62
CA ASP A 102 4.78 24.52 -3.52
C ASP A 102 4.68 22.99 -3.55
N LEU A 103 5.82 22.28 -3.51
CA LEU A 103 5.86 20.82 -3.40
C LEU A 103 5.19 20.36 -2.10
N LEU A 104 5.52 21.00 -0.97
CA LEU A 104 4.93 20.68 0.34
C LEU A 104 3.44 21.02 0.39
N ALA A 105 3.02 22.15 -0.20
CA ALA A 105 1.62 22.54 -0.29
C ALA A 105 0.82 21.54 -1.13
N LEU A 106 1.37 21.12 -2.28
CA LEU A 106 0.74 20.10 -3.12
C LEU A 106 0.68 18.74 -2.41
N HIS A 107 1.74 18.35 -1.72
CA HIS A 107 1.75 17.14 -0.91
C HIS A 107 0.64 17.16 0.14
N ALA A 108 0.52 18.26 0.89
CA ALA A 108 -0.54 18.43 1.89
C ALA A 108 -1.95 18.39 1.27
N LEU A 109 -2.13 19.00 0.08
CA LEU A 109 -3.40 18.97 -0.65
C LEU A 109 -3.78 17.54 -1.07
N VAL A 110 -2.83 16.81 -1.69
CA VAL A 110 -3.05 15.42 -2.11
C VAL A 110 -3.34 14.53 -0.90
N LYS A 111 -2.55 14.66 0.18
CA LYS A 111 -2.74 13.89 1.42
C LYS A 111 -4.07 14.16 2.10
N SER A 112 -4.53 15.41 2.12
CA SER A 112 -5.76 15.81 2.84
C SER A 112 -7.04 15.58 2.04
N ALA A 113 -7.00 15.63 0.71
CA ALA A 113 -8.19 15.55 -0.15
C ALA A 113 -8.21 14.35 -1.09
N PHE A 114 -7.08 14.01 -1.74
CA PHE A 114 -7.04 12.90 -2.70
C PHE A 114 -6.92 11.54 -2.02
N VAL A 115 -6.00 11.40 -1.05
CA VAL A 115 -5.79 10.13 -0.33
C VAL A 115 -7.08 9.62 0.33
N PRO A 116 -7.90 10.44 1.01
CA PRO A 116 -9.20 10.00 1.52
C PRO A 116 -10.13 9.46 0.43
N ALA A 117 -10.15 10.04 -0.77
CA ALA A 117 -10.99 9.57 -1.87
C ALA A 117 -10.54 8.19 -2.39
N VAL A 118 -9.22 7.94 -2.42
CA VAL A 118 -8.68 6.62 -2.77
C VAL A 118 -9.03 5.59 -1.69
N LEU A 119 -8.83 5.94 -0.41
CA LEU A 119 -9.16 5.05 0.71
C LEU A 119 -10.64 4.73 0.79
N ASP A 120 -11.52 5.70 0.52
CA ASP A 120 -12.96 5.50 0.42
C ASP A 120 -13.30 4.44 -0.65
N THR A 121 -12.68 4.57 -1.83
CA THR A 121 -12.87 3.64 -2.94
C THR A 121 -12.41 2.23 -2.58
N PHE A 122 -11.31 2.08 -1.83
CA PHE A 122 -10.71 0.76 -1.56
C PHE A 122 -11.38 0.03 -0.40
N TRP A 123 -11.75 0.77 0.66
CA TRP A 123 -12.14 0.17 1.93
C TRP A 123 -13.62 0.39 2.29
N LEU A 124 -14.31 1.35 1.67
CA LEU A 124 -15.71 1.67 1.97
C LEU A 124 -16.67 1.35 0.81
N ASP A 125 -16.18 1.28 -0.43
CA ASP A 125 -16.98 0.81 -1.55
C ASP A 125 -17.14 -0.73 -1.52
N ASN A 126 -18.36 -1.19 -1.27
CA ASN A 126 -18.67 -2.62 -1.19
C ASN A 126 -18.36 -3.40 -2.47
N THR A 127 -18.37 -2.74 -3.64
CA THR A 127 -18.09 -3.39 -4.93
C THR A 127 -16.64 -3.86 -5.02
N TYR A 128 -15.69 -3.07 -4.51
CA TYR A 128 -14.26 -3.35 -4.62
C TYR A 128 -13.64 -3.88 -3.33
N ARG A 129 -14.25 -3.59 -2.18
CA ARG A 129 -13.76 -3.96 -0.85
C ARG A 129 -13.50 -5.46 -0.71
N SER A 130 -14.37 -6.32 -1.22
CA SER A 130 -14.18 -7.77 -1.16
C SER A 130 -12.93 -8.23 -1.94
N SER A 131 -12.74 -7.69 -3.14
CA SER A 131 -11.58 -7.95 -4.00
C SER A 131 -10.29 -7.46 -3.36
N ILE A 132 -10.29 -6.24 -2.80
CA ILE A 132 -9.17 -5.67 -2.06
C ILE A 132 -8.83 -6.55 -0.86
N ILE A 133 -9.80 -6.87 -0.01
CA ILE A 133 -9.57 -7.73 1.16
C ILE A 133 -9.00 -9.08 0.74
N ASN A 134 -9.47 -9.67 -0.36
CA ASN A 134 -8.94 -10.94 -0.85
C ASN A 134 -7.46 -10.84 -1.31
N ILE A 135 -7.07 -9.73 -1.93
CA ILE A 135 -5.66 -9.50 -2.30
C ILE A 135 -4.78 -9.43 -1.05
N TYR A 136 -5.17 -8.63 -0.06
CA TYR A 136 -4.47 -8.58 1.23
C TYR A 136 -4.53 -9.93 1.96
N ALA A 137 -5.64 -10.68 1.82
CA ALA A 137 -5.81 -12.00 2.44
C ALA A 137 -4.76 -13.00 1.97
N ARG A 138 -4.51 -13.04 0.67
CA ARG A 138 -3.52 -13.95 0.07
C ARG A 138 -2.13 -13.69 0.64
N SER A 139 -1.79 -12.43 0.87
CA SER A 139 -0.52 -12.03 1.48
C SER A 139 -0.45 -12.31 2.98
N LEU A 140 -1.58 -12.24 3.67
CA LEU A 140 -1.69 -12.45 5.12
C LEU A 140 -1.88 -13.92 5.55
N GLY A 141 -1.82 -14.88 4.62
CA GLY A 141 -1.99 -16.30 4.93
C GLY A 141 -3.45 -16.76 5.03
N GLY A 142 -4.40 -15.98 4.51
CA GLY A 142 -5.80 -16.35 4.34
C GLY A 142 -6.74 -15.99 5.49
N PHE A 143 -7.88 -16.68 5.52
CA PHE A 143 -8.87 -16.58 6.58
C PHE A 143 -8.34 -17.28 7.85
N PRO A 144 -8.51 -16.72 9.07
CA PRO A 144 -9.40 -15.60 9.43
C PRO A 144 -8.73 -14.21 9.46
N LEU A 145 -7.41 -14.14 9.43
CA LEU A 145 -6.65 -12.89 9.62
C LEU A 145 -7.07 -11.79 8.63
N ALA A 146 -7.26 -12.15 7.37
CA ALA A 146 -7.70 -11.24 6.33
C ALA A 146 -9.02 -10.51 6.65
N PHE A 147 -9.99 -11.22 7.23
CA PHE A 147 -11.29 -10.68 7.57
C PHE A 147 -11.18 -9.64 8.68
N PHE A 148 -10.41 -9.97 9.73
CA PHE A 148 -10.15 -9.05 10.83
C PHE A 148 -9.36 -7.82 10.38
N TYR A 149 -8.35 -7.99 9.53
CA TYR A 149 -7.59 -6.89 8.95
C TYR A 149 -8.49 -5.95 8.13
N GLY A 150 -9.31 -6.49 7.24
CA GLY A 150 -10.27 -5.72 6.46
C GLY A 150 -11.26 -4.94 7.33
N LYS A 151 -11.81 -5.60 8.36
CA LYS A 151 -12.71 -4.95 9.33
C LYS A 151 -12.00 -3.83 10.09
N GLN A 152 -10.80 -4.08 10.62
CA GLN A 152 -10.03 -3.09 11.36
C GLN A 152 -9.68 -1.87 10.48
N LYS A 153 -9.25 -2.09 9.23
CA LYS A 153 -8.96 -1.00 8.27
C LYS A 153 -10.21 -0.18 7.96
N THR A 154 -11.33 -0.85 7.71
CA THR A 154 -12.61 -0.19 7.42
C THR A 154 -13.03 0.70 8.59
N GLU A 155 -13.02 0.17 9.81
CA GLU A 155 -13.40 0.92 11.01
C GLU A 155 -12.42 2.07 11.31
N LYS A 156 -11.12 1.86 11.10
CA LYS A 156 -10.11 2.93 11.24
C LYS A 156 -10.39 4.09 10.28
N ILE A 157 -10.73 3.80 9.02
CA ILE A 157 -11.02 4.82 8.00
C ILE A 157 -12.34 5.53 8.31
N LYS A 158 -13.38 4.81 8.72
CA LYS A 158 -14.65 5.42 9.16
C LYS A 158 -14.43 6.38 10.33
N ASN A 159 -13.70 5.95 11.35
CA ASN A 159 -13.37 6.79 12.51
C ASN A 159 -12.57 8.02 12.09
N GLN A 160 -11.58 7.86 11.22
CA GLN A 160 -10.82 8.98 10.67
C GLN A 160 -11.73 9.98 9.92
N PHE A 161 -12.69 9.49 9.14
CA PHE A 161 -13.61 10.35 8.41
C PHE A 161 -14.60 11.06 9.34
N SER A 162 -15.12 10.38 10.36
CA SER A 162 -15.97 11.01 11.39
C SER A 162 -15.21 12.11 12.14
N ILE A 163 -13.93 11.92 12.46
CA ILE A 163 -13.10 12.95 13.11
C ILE A 163 -12.87 14.16 12.20
N ILE A 164 -12.55 13.96 10.92
CA ILE A 164 -12.18 15.05 10.00
C ILE A 164 -13.40 15.81 9.48
N TYR A 165 -14.49 15.11 9.17
CA TYR A 165 -15.66 15.68 8.51
C TYR A 165 -16.86 15.85 9.45
N GLY A 166 -16.72 15.42 10.71
CA GLY A 166 -17.78 15.41 11.70
C GLY A 166 -18.76 14.26 11.52
N ASP A 167 -19.67 14.14 12.48
CA ASP A 167 -20.70 13.09 12.54
C ASP A 167 -21.94 13.42 11.67
N ASN A 168 -21.68 14.03 10.51
CA ASN A 168 -22.69 14.29 9.49
C ASN A 168 -23.06 12.98 8.78
N ASN A 169 -24.18 12.99 8.05
CA ASN A 169 -24.62 11.84 7.27
C ASN A 169 -23.44 11.26 6.45
N PHE A 170 -23.04 10.02 6.77
CA PHE A 170 -21.84 9.39 6.22
C PHE A 170 -21.84 9.38 4.69
N ASP A 171 -23.00 9.22 4.06
CA ASP A 171 -23.13 9.25 2.59
C ASP A 171 -22.83 10.64 2.01
N GLN A 172 -23.22 11.71 2.71
CA GLN A 172 -22.87 13.09 2.30
C GLN A 172 -21.38 13.36 2.49
N THR A 173 -20.78 12.84 3.57
CA THR A 173 -19.34 12.89 3.79
C THR A 173 -18.58 12.20 2.66
N ARG A 174 -19.00 10.99 2.27
CA ARG A 174 -18.40 10.26 1.15
C ARG A 174 -18.52 11.01 -0.18
N LYS A 175 -19.68 11.59 -0.49
CA LYS A 175 -19.86 12.45 -1.68
C LYS A 175 -18.91 13.65 -1.66
N THR A 176 -18.75 14.29 -0.51
CA THR A 176 -17.84 15.44 -0.35
C THR A 176 -16.38 15.03 -0.57
N ILE A 177 -15.98 13.88 0.00
CA ILE A 177 -14.64 13.31 -0.18
C ILE A 177 -14.39 13.02 -1.67
N PHE A 178 -15.35 12.39 -2.35
CA PHE A 178 -15.26 12.08 -3.76
C PHE A 178 -15.08 13.35 -4.62
N GLU A 179 -15.90 14.38 -4.39
CA GLU A 179 -15.78 15.65 -5.13
C GLU A 179 -14.48 16.39 -4.83
N LYS A 180 -13.99 16.36 -3.58
CA LYS A 180 -12.66 16.90 -3.23
C LYS A 180 -11.55 16.16 -3.98
N GLY A 181 -11.59 14.83 -4.01
CA GLY A 181 -10.63 14.00 -4.75
C GLY A 181 -10.62 14.30 -6.25
N LYS A 182 -11.80 14.48 -6.86
CA LYS A 182 -11.94 14.87 -8.28
C LYS A 182 -11.31 16.23 -8.57
N LYS A 183 -11.55 17.23 -7.72
CA LYS A 183 -10.94 18.56 -7.88
C LYS A 183 -9.41 18.49 -7.82
N VAL A 184 -8.85 17.68 -6.91
CA VAL A 184 -7.39 17.48 -6.88
C VAL A 184 -6.89 16.82 -8.16
N LEU A 185 -7.60 15.82 -8.71
CA LEU A 185 -7.26 15.25 -10.01
C LEU A 185 -7.29 16.29 -11.14
N ASP A 186 -8.27 17.20 -11.15
CA ASP A 186 -8.31 18.31 -12.11
C ASP A 186 -7.07 19.20 -11.98
N HIS A 187 -6.71 19.58 -10.75
CA HIS A 187 -5.51 20.38 -10.52
C HIS A 187 -4.22 19.66 -10.92
N LEU A 188 -4.10 18.37 -10.60
CA LEU A 188 -2.96 17.54 -11.03
C LEU A 188 -2.88 17.46 -12.57
N THR A 189 -4.01 17.37 -13.24
CA THR A 189 -4.10 17.33 -14.71
C THR A 189 -3.62 18.64 -15.32
N ILE A 190 -4.05 19.77 -14.77
CA ILE A 190 -3.61 21.10 -15.21
C ILE A 190 -2.12 21.29 -14.95
N LEU A 191 -1.65 20.91 -13.76
CA LEU A 191 -0.26 21.07 -13.34
C LEU A 191 0.69 20.23 -14.21
N LEU A 192 0.31 18.98 -14.47
CA LEU A 192 1.05 18.07 -15.33
C LEU A 192 1.08 18.57 -16.78
N GLY A 193 -0.07 19.01 -17.32
CA GLY A 193 -0.16 19.51 -18.69
C GLY A 193 0.43 18.52 -19.70
N THR A 194 1.50 18.94 -20.38
CA THR A 194 2.30 18.14 -21.32
C THR A 194 3.65 17.68 -20.75
N LYS A 195 3.95 18.02 -19.48
CA LYS A 195 5.23 17.72 -18.83
C LYS A 195 5.32 16.25 -18.43
N PRO A 196 6.54 15.68 -18.35
CA PRO A 196 6.71 14.31 -17.88
C PRO A 196 6.51 14.17 -16.36
N PHE A 197 6.70 15.23 -15.58
CA PHE A 197 6.49 15.26 -14.13
C PHE A 197 5.79 16.56 -13.72
N LEU A 198 5.23 16.60 -12.51
CA LEU A 198 4.39 17.72 -12.05
C LEU A 198 5.14 19.06 -12.09
N PHE A 199 6.42 19.08 -11.72
CA PHE A 199 7.24 20.29 -11.65
C PHE A 199 8.25 20.43 -12.79
N GLY A 200 8.18 19.61 -13.84
CA GLY A 200 9.04 19.77 -15.01
C GLY A 200 9.55 18.46 -15.59
N ALA A 201 10.85 18.43 -15.90
CA ALA A 201 11.52 17.32 -16.57
C ALA A 201 12.09 16.25 -15.61
N SER A 202 12.37 16.63 -14.37
CA SER A 202 12.92 15.73 -13.35
C SER A 202 11.83 15.30 -12.36
N PRO A 203 11.87 14.04 -11.88
CA PRO A 203 10.94 13.55 -10.88
C PRO A 203 11.18 14.21 -9.51
N THR A 204 10.12 14.35 -8.72
CA THR A 204 10.14 14.88 -7.36
C THR A 204 9.52 13.90 -6.36
N SER A 205 9.66 14.16 -5.06
CA SER A 205 9.01 13.33 -4.03
C SER A 205 7.48 13.32 -4.15
N ILE A 206 6.88 14.44 -4.60
CA ILE A 206 5.43 14.52 -4.82
C ILE A 206 4.99 13.71 -6.04
N ASP A 207 5.82 13.59 -7.09
CA ASP A 207 5.53 12.69 -8.21
C ASP A 207 5.46 11.24 -7.72
N ALA A 208 6.38 10.83 -6.84
CA ALA A 208 6.40 9.47 -6.27
C ALA A 208 5.14 9.21 -5.43
N PHE A 209 4.77 10.18 -4.58
CA PHE A 209 3.58 10.11 -3.75
C PHE A 209 2.29 10.04 -4.58
N VAL A 210 2.12 10.95 -5.54
CA VAL A 210 0.93 10.98 -6.41
C VAL A 210 0.83 9.70 -7.26
N PHE A 211 1.97 9.23 -7.78
CA PHE A 211 2.06 7.96 -8.50
C PHE A 211 1.55 6.78 -7.66
N GLY A 212 2.00 6.65 -6.42
CA GLY A 212 1.65 5.50 -5.59
C GLY A 212 0.15 5.37 -5.30
N TYR A 213 -0.59 6.48 -5.24
CA TYR A 213 -2.06 6.45 -5.11
C TYR A 213 -2.80 6.35 -6.44
N LEU A 214 -2.24 6.86 -7.54
CA LEU A 214 -2.85 6.74 -8.87
C LEU A 214 -2.67 5.36 -9.50
N ALA A 215 -1.52 4.73 -9.32
CA ALA A 215 -1.21 3.46 -10.00
C ALA A 215 -2.18 2.32 -9.60
N PRO A 216 -2.51 2.12 -8.31
CA PRO A 216 -3.55 1.16 -7.90
C PRO A 216 -4.96 1.53 -8.36
N LEU A 217 -5.25 2.81 -8.58
CA LEU A 217 -6.53 3.23 -9.17
C LEU A 217 -6.62 2.88 -10.64
N ILE A 218 -5.55 3.01 -11.42
CA ILE A 218 -5.58 2.77 -12.87
C ILE A 218 -5.41 1.29 -13.21
N HIS A 219 -4.37 0.65 -12.64
CA HIS A 219 -3.97 -0.72 -12.97
C HIS A 219 -4.33 -1.76 -11.91
N GLY A 220 -4.87 -1.31 -10.77
CA GLY A 220 -5.25 -2.19 -9.67
C GLY A 220 -6.67 -2.75 -9.76
N PRO A 221 -7.13 -3.43 -8.71
CA PRO A 221 -8.41 -4.13 -8.66
C PRO A 221 -9.64 -3.20 -8.64
N ALA A 222 -9.44 -1.90 -8.39
CA ALA A 222 -10.50 -0.89 -8.33
C ALA A 222 -10.54 0.01 -9.58
N SER A 223 -10.01 -0.48 -10.70
CA SER A 223 -9.90 0.24 -11.98
C SER A 223 -11.22 0.69 -12.60
N ASN A 224 -12.34 0.05 -12.23
CA ASN A 224 -13.68 0.41 -12.70
C ASN A 224 -14.44 1.38 -11.77
N SER A 225 -13.84 1.77 -10.64
CA SER A 225 -14.46 2.71 -9.70
C SER A 225 -14.75 4.06 -10.37
N ALA A 226 -15.69 4.83 -9.83
CA ALA A 226 -16.02 6.14 -10.37
C ALA A 226 -14.79 7.07 -10.39
N LEU A 227 -13.94 7.00 -9.35
CA LEU A 227 -12.71 7.77 -9.26
C LEU A 227 -11.65 7.28 -10.26
N ALA A 228 -11.49 5.95 -10.39
CA ALA A 228 -10.55 5.38 -11.36
C ALA A 228 -10.94 5.70 -12.80
N ARG A 229 -12.22 5.55 -13.18
CA ARG A 229 -12.72 5.93 -14.52
C ARG A 229 -12.48 7.41 -14.80
N TYR A 230 -12.65 8.26 -13.79
CA TYR A 230 -12.37 9.68 -13.90
C TYR A 230 -10.87 9.96 -14.09
N ALA A 231 -9.98 9.31 -13.33
CA ALA A 231 -8.54 9.44 -13.52
C ALA A 231 -8.10 8.91 -14.90
N SER A 232 -8.58 7.73 -15.29
CA SER A 232 -8.22 7.04 -16.54
C SER A 232 -8.77 7.71 -17.80
N SER A 233 -9.84 8.51 -17.71
CA SER A 233 -10.34 9.29 -18.85
C SER A 233 -9.35 10.37 -19.31
N ARG A 234 -8.41 10.76 -18.44
CA ARG A 234 -7.40 11.77 -18.72
C ARG A 234 -6.12 11.12 -19.19
N LYS A 235 -5.77 11.38 -20.45
CA LYS A 235 -4.60 10.77 -21.09
C LYS A 235 -3.29 11.11 -20.37
N ASN A 236 -3.09 12.37 -19.97
CA ASN A 236 -1.86 12.81 -19.31
C ASN A 236 -1.59 12.10 -17.98
N ILE A 237 -2.63 11.89 -17.15
CA ILE A 237 -2.54 11.15 -15.89
C ILE A 237 -2.17 9.69 -16.13
N ARG A 238 -2.81 9.04 -17.11
CA ARG A 238 -2.47 7.66 -17.48
C ARG A 238 -1.03 7.56 -18.00
N ASP A 239 -0.66 8.44 -18.93
CA ASP A 239 0.70 8.49 -19.48
C ASP A 239 1.75 8.73 -18.37
N PHE A 240 1.42 9.50 -17.33
CA PHE A 240 2.27 9.72 -16.17
C PHE A 240 2.51 8.43 -15.37
N VAL A 241 1.44 7.69 -15.06
CA VAL A 241 1.55 6.41 -14.35
C VAL A 241 2.33 5.39 -15.19
N ASP A 242 1.99 5.24 -16.46
CA ASP A 242 2.61 4.27 -17.36
C ASP A 242 4.10 4.58 -17.58
N ARG A 243 4.46 5.86 -17.68
CA ARG A 243 5.84 6.32 -17.79
C ARG A 243 6.66 5.95 -16.56
N ILE A 244 6.14 6.18 -15.36
CA ILE A 244 6.86 5.84 -14.12
C ILE A 244 7.03 4.32 -13.99
N LEU A 245 5.97 3.56 -14.27
CA LEU A 245 6.05 2.09 -14.26
C LEU A 245 7.09 1.56 -15.24
N THR A 246 7.09 2.06 -16.47
CA THR A 246 7.96 1.53 -17.54
C THR A 246 9.42 1.93 -17.34
N ILE A 247 9.68 3.19 -16.97
CA ILE A 247 11.05 3.73 -16.88
C ILE A 247 11.73 3.33 -15.57
N TYR A 248 11.01 3.34 -14.45
CA TYR A 248 11.61 3.24 -13.11
C TYR A 248 11.33 1.92 -12.39
N LEU A 249 10.24 1.21 -12.74
CA LEU A 249 9.77 0.05 -11.97
C LEU A 249 9.64 -1.22 -12.81
N SER A 250 10.04 -1.20 -14.08
CA SER A 250 9.87 -2.33 -15.00
C SER A 250 10.70 -3.55 -14.61
N ASP A 251 11.88 -3.34 -14.02
CA ASP A 251 12.72 -4.43 -13.52
C ASP A 251 12.13 -5.06 -12.24
N LEU A 252 11.58 -4.23 -11.34
CA LEU A 252 10.91 -4.69 -10.13
C LEU A 252 9.62 -5.46 -10.42
N ALA A 253 8.94 -5.18 -11.53
CA ALA A 253 7.75 -5.93 -11.94
C ALA A 253 8.10 -7.36 -12.42
N LYS A 254 9.27 -7.57 -13.03
CA LYS A 254 9.69 -8.86 -13.61
C LYS A 254 10.24 -9.85 -12.57
N ASP A 255 10.99 -9.36 -11.58
CA ASP A 255 11.59 -10.23 -10.55
C ASP A 255 10.54 -10.90 -9.65
N ASN A 256 9.33 -10.32 -9.58
CA ASN A 256 8.22 -10.83 -8.78
C ASN A 256 7.46 -12.01 -9.41
N ASP A 257 7.49 -12.17 -10.74
CA ASP A 257 6.92 -13.36 -11.40
C ASP A 257 7.80 -14.60 -11.18
N THR A 258 9.11 -14.40 -11.06
CA THR A 258 10.05 -15.49 -10.81
C THR A 258 9.95 -16.00 -9.38
N THR A 259 9.75 -15.11 -8.41
CA THR A 259 9.52 -15.48 -6.99
C THR A 259 8.14 -16.08 -6.74
N ASN A 260 7.11 -15.73 -7.53
CA ASN A 260 5.81 -16.42 -7.50
C ASN A 260 5.84 -17.80 -8.20
N SER A 261 6.77 -18.04 -9.12
CA SER A 261 6.98 -19.36 -9.76
C SER A 261 7.81 -20.34 -8.91
N VAL A 262 8.53 -19.85 -7.89
CA VAL A 262 9.21 -20.68 -6.88
C VAL A 262 8.31 -20.80 -5.63
N SER A 263 7.05 -21.18 -5.86
CA SER A 263 6.19 -21.79 -4.84
C SER A 263 5.74 -23.17 -5.32
N THR A 264 6.68 -23.96 -5.83
CA THR A 264 6.63 -25.44 -5.79
C THR A 264 8.06 -25.98 -5.77
N THR A 265 8.86 -25.56 -4.77
CA THR A 265 9.83 -26.52 -4.24
C THR A 265 9.10 -27.23 -3.12
N ILE A 266 8.57 -28.41 -3.43
CA ILE A 266 8.27 -29.42 -2.43
C ILE A 266 9.61 -29.68 -1.74
N SER A 267 9.90 -28.92 -0.69
CA SER A 267 10.82 -29.36 0.34
C SER A 267 10.20 -30.66 0.86
N THR A 268 10.89 -31.76 0.61
CA THR A 268 10.63 -33.07 1.19
C THR A 268 10.81 -32.96 2.71
N THR A 269 9.83 -32.40 3.40
CA THR A 269 9.65 -32.55 4.84
C THR A 269 8.66 -33.69 5.06
N SER A 270 8.96 -34.49 6.09
CA SER A 270 8.28 -35.75 6.37
C SER A 270 6.77 -35.57 6.50
N ASN A 271 6.02 -36.62 6.16
CA ASN A 271 4.56 -36.66 6.21
C ASN A 271 3.95 -36.27 7.58
N GLU A 272 4.74 -36.23 8.65
CA GLU A 272 4.28 -35.91 10.01
C GLU A 272 3.97 -34.42 10.22
N ASP A 273 4.76 -33.51 9.65
CA ASP A 273 4.57 -32.05 9.85
C ASP A 273 3.28 -31.56 9.17
N ARG A 274 2.94 -32.18 8.04
CA ARG A 274 1.74 -31.88 7.26
C ARG A 274 0.45 -32.32 7.98
N LEU A 275 0.53 -33.32 8.86
CA LEU A 275 -0.59 -33.76 9.68
C LEU A 275 -0.81 -32.80 10.86
N ARG A 276 0.27 -32.35 11.51
CA ARG A 276 0.21 -31.38 12.62
C ARG A 276 -0.36 -30.04 12.15
N ASP A 277 0.08 -29.54 11.01
CA ASP A 277 -0.44 -28.29 10.43
C ASP A 277 -1.93 -28.40 10.08
N LYS A 278 -2.37 -29.53 9.51
CA LYS A 278 -3.79 -29.77 9.23
C LYS A 278 -4.63 -29.86 10.50
N ILE A 279 -4.14 -30.55 11.53
CA ILE A 279 -4.84 -30.67 12.81
C ILE A 279 -4.93 -29.30 13.49
N ALA A 280 -3.86 -28.50 13.46
CA ALA A 280 -3.85 -27.15 14.02
C ALA A 280 -4.87 -26.24 13.32
N VAL A 281 -4.95 -26.28 11.99
CA VAL A 281 -5.93 -25.48 11.23
C VAL A 281 -7.36 -25.92 11.53
N ILE A 282 -7.63 -27.22 11.64
CA ILE A 282 -8.96 -27.73 12.00
C ILE A 282 -9.32 -27.33 13.43
N ALA A 283 -8.41 -27.47 14.38
CA ALA A 283 -8.64 -27.11 15.78
C ALA A 283 -8.91 -25.61 15.96
N VAL A 284 -8.14 -24.75 15.29
CA VAL A 284 -8.39 -23.30 15.28
C VAL A 284 -9.74 -23.01 14.64
N GLY A 285 -10.09 -23.66 13.52
CA GLY A 285 -11.39 -23.50 12.88
C GLY A 285 -12.57 -23.81 13.81
N VAL A 286 -12.51 -24.94 14.52
CA VAL A 286 -13.53 -25.36 15.49
C VAL A 286 -13.61 -24.37 16.66
N LEU A 287 -12.48 -23.99 17.24
CA LEU A 287 -12.45 -23.04 18.36
C LEU A 287 -13.05 -21.68 17.96
N THR A 288 -12.72 -21.21 16.77
CA THR A 288 -13.22 -19.92 16.24
C THR A 288 -14.73 -19.98 15.96
N MET A 289 -15.22 -21.11 15.44
CA MET A 289 -16.65 -21.36 15.21
C MET A 289 -17.44 -21.43 16.53
N CYS A 290 -16.92 -22.11 17.55
CA CYS A 290 -17.53 -22.17 18.88
C CYS A 290 -17.55 -20.80 19.56
N ALA A 291 -16.45 -20.05 19.50
CA ALA A 291 -16.37 -18.68 20.03
C ALA A 291 -17.35 -17.76 19.31
N TYR A 292 -17.47 -17.86 17.99
CA TYR A 292 -18.45 -17.11 17.21
C TYR A 292 -19.88 -17.47 17.62
N ALA A 293 -20.22 -18.76 17.74
CA ALA A 293 -21.55 -19.20 18.13
C ALA A 293 -21.95 -18.75 19.56
N TYR A 294 -20.98 -18.64 20.46
CA TYR A 294 -21.18 -18.07 21.80
C TYR A 294 -21.39 -16.55 21.74
N LEU A 295 -20.51 -15.83 21.04
CA LEU A 295 -20.58 -14.37 20.89
C LEU A 295 -21.81 -13.90 20.12
N SER A 296 -22.28 -14.68 19.15
CA SER A 296 -23.48 -14.37 18.36
C SER A 296 -24.78 -14.75 19.08
N GLY A 297 -24.70 -15.31 20.30
CA GLY A 297 -25.87 -15.74 21.06
C GLY A 297 -26.61 -16.94 20.46
N LEU A 298 -25.95 -17.72 19.60
CA LEU A 298 -26.55 -18.90 18.94
C LEU A 298 -26.68 -20.09 19.90
N ILE A 299 -25.86 -20.12 20.96
CA ILE A 299 -25.85 -21.14 22.00
C ILE A 299 -26.24 -20.48 23.33
N ARG A 300 -27.37 -20.89 23.91
CA ARG A 300 -27.73 -20.58 25.31
C ARG A 300 -27.28 -21.73 26.20
N ILE A 301 -26.39 -21.46 27.14
CA ILE A 301 -25.98 -22.44 28.15
C ILE A 301 -27.02 -22.38 29.27
N GLU A 302 -27.92 -23.36 29.31
CA GLU A 302 -28.78 -23.58 30.47
C GLU A 302 -27.98 -24.36 31.52
N ILE A 303 -27.60 -23.68 32.60
CA ILE A 303 -26.98 -24.33 33.75
C ILE A 303 -28.11 -24.86 34.62
N ASN A 304 -28.44 -26.14 34.48
CA ASN A 304 -29.32 -26.82 35.43
C ASN A 304 -28.62 -26.87 36.79
N GLN A 305 -29.12 -26.10 37.74
CA GLN A 305 -28.77 -26.26 39.15
C GLN A 305 -29.38 -27.60 39.59
N VAL A 306 -28.53 -28.56 39.96
CA VAL A 306 -28.97 -29.80 40.60
C VAL A 306 -29.17 -29.46 42.08
N GLU A 307 -30.43 -29.55 42.52
CA GLU A 307 -30.87 -29.38 43.91
C GLU A 307 -30.47 -30.60 44.77
#